data_AF-A0A352DZG1-F1
#
_entry.id   AF-A0A352DZG1-F1
#
_cell.length_a   1.000
_cell.length_b   1.000
_cell.length_c   1.000
_cell.angle_alpha   90.00
_cell.angle_beta   90.00
_cell.angle_gamma   90.00
#
_symmetry.space_group_name_H-M   'P 1'
#
loop_
_entity.id
_entity.type
_entity.pdbx_description
1 polymer ?
#
loop_
_entity_poly.entity_id
_entity_poly.type
_entity_poly.pdbx_seq_one_letter_code
_entity_poly.pdbx_strand_id
1 'polypeptide(L)'
;MAKNSSKKSGGVNKSAEIRRVAAAMKSKGVKPRPSVIVAELKAKGVAVAPAQVSTILKKMGFRPLRKRKKRGAPAAAGASAKAPSKAAPKSSSISVDDLIAAKKMAGSLGGTEKALAALSALKRFEE
;
A
#
# COMPACT_ATOMS: atom_id res chain seq x y z
N MET A 1 29.71 -7.95 -1.05
CA MET A 1 28.56 -7.07 -1.37
C MET A 1 28.13 -6.32 -0.10
N ALA A 2 28.76 -5.18 0.19
CA ALA A 2 28.49 -4.39 1.38
C ALA A 2 27.23 -3.54 1.17
N LYS A 3 26.28 -3.62 2.11
CA LYS A 3 24.99 -2.94 2.03
C LYS A 3 25.10 -1.60 2.76
N ASN A 4 25.28 -0.50 2.01
CA ASN A 4 25.31 0.85 2.56
C ASN A 4 24.00 1.13 3.30
N SER A 5 24.06 1.17 4.63
CA SER A 5 23.00 1.69 5.48
C SER A 5 23.30 3.15 5.77
N SER A 6 22.69 4.05 5.01
CA SER A 6 22.74 5.48 5.31
C SER A 6 22.01 5.73 6.63
N LYS A 7 22.77 5.79 7.73
CA LYS A 7 22.33 6.30 9.03
C LYS A 7 22.01 7.78 8.87
N LYS A 8 20.73 8.12 8.67
CA LYS A 8 20.23 9.46 9.02
C LYS A 8 20.00 9.49 10.53
N SER A 9 21.03 9.94 11.24
CA SER A 9 21.00 10.35 12.64
C SER A 9 20.12 11.60 12.79
N GLY A 10 19.26 11.63 13.82
CA GLY A 10 18.67 12.86 14.35
C GLY A 10 17.14 12.93 14.36
N GLY A 11 16.43 12.10 13.59
CA GLY A 11 14.97 12.02 13.64
C GLY A 11 14.49 10.88 14.54
N VAL A 12 13.43 11.09 15.32
CA VAL A 12 12.74 10.03 16.06
C VAL A 12 12.58 8.81 15.15
N ASN A 13 13.19 7.68 15.52
CA ASN A 13 13.16 6.48 14.69
C ASN A 13 11.75 5.89 14.75
N LYS A 14 10.92 6.29 13.78
CA LYS A 14 9.50 5.91 13.65
C LYS A 14 9.30 4.40 13.83
N SER A 15 10.21 3.59 13.30
CA SER A 15 10.11 2.13 13.37
C SER A 15 10.38 1.59 14.77
N ALA A 16 11.28 2.21 15.55
CA ALA A 16 11.52 1.82 16.93
C ALA A 16 10.32 2.17 17.82
N GLU A 17 9.72 3.33 17.60
CA GLU A 17 8.55 3.80 18.35
C GLU A 17 7.32 2.90 18.13
N ILE A 18 7.07 2.49 16.88
CA ILE A 18 6.02 1.51 16.53
C ILE A 18 6.20 0.19 17.30
N ARG A 19 7.45 -0.30 17.43
CA ARG A 19 7.74 -1.54 18.14
C ARG A 19 7.51 -1.40 19.65
N ARG A 20 7.91 -0.27 20.24
CA ARG A 20 7.67 0.02 21.66
C ARG A 20 6.19 0.05 21.99
N VAL A 21 5.40 0.78 21.19
CA VAL A 21 3.95 0.86 21.35
C VAL A 21 3.30 -0.52 21.19
N ALA A 22 3.66 -1.27 20.13
CA ALA A 22 3.13 -2.61 19.92
C ALA A 22 3.45 -3.58 21.07
N ALA A 23 4.67 -3.50 21.63
CA ALA A 23 5.07 -4.30 22.79
C ALA A 23 4.29 -3.91 24.05
N ALA A 24 4.11 -2.62 24.32
CA ALA A 24 3.33 -2.14 25.46
C ALA A 24 1.86 -2.59 25.39
N MET A 25 1.25 -2.57 24.20
CA MET A 25 -0.11 -3.09 24.01
C MET A 25 -0.20 -4.60 24.27
N LYS A 26 0.82 -5.36 23.84
CA LYS A 26 0.91 -6.81 24.10
C LYS A 26 1.00 -7.12 25.59
N SER A 27 1.83 -6.38 26.33
CA SER A 27 1.97 -6.56 27.78
C SER A 27 0.67 -6.28 28.53
N LYS A 28 -0.19 -5.41 27.98
CA LYS A 28 -1.54 -5.12 28.49
C LYS A 28 -2.60 -6.15 28.05
N GLY A 29 -2.21 -7.21 27.34
CA GLY A 29 -3.13 -8.24 26.83
C GLY A 29 -3.98 -7.80 25.62
N VAL A 30 -3.78 -6.58 25.11
CA VAL A 30 -4.56 -6.02 23.99
C VAL A 30 -3.87 -6.34 22.67
N LYS A 31 -4.63 -6.85 21.69
CA LYS A 31 -4.09 -7.14 20.35
C LYS A 31 -3.70 -5.83 19.63
N PRO A 32 -2.42 -5.63 19.27
CA PRO A 32 -1.99 -4.43 18.57
C PRO A 32 -2.59 -4.38 17.16
N ARG A 33 -3.58 -3.50 16.95
CA ARG A 33 -4.18 -3.22 15.64
C ARG A 33 -3.46 -2.05 14.96
N PRO A 34 -3.21 -2.10 13.65
CA PRO A 34 -2.55 -1.00 12.93
C PRO A 34 -3.20 0.36 13.15
N SER A 35 -4.54 0.44 13.11
CA SER A 35 -5.27 1.70 13.27
C SER A 35 -5.08 2.33 14.65
N VAL A 36 -5.05 1.52 15.72
CA VAL A 36 -4.89 2.00 17.09
C VAL A 36 -3.47 2.55 17.31
N ILE A 37 -2.46 1.84 16.82
CA ILE A 37 -1.07 2.29 16.90
C ILE A 37 -0.87 3.59 16.10
N VAL A 38 -1.51 3.74 14.94
CA VAL A 38 -1.44 4.99 14.17
C VAL A 38 -2.05 6.16 14.95
N ALA A 39 -3.17 5.95 15.65
CA ALA A 39 -3.79 6.98 16.48
C ALA A 39 -2.88 7.37 17.66
N GLU A 40 -2.32 6.38 18.38
CA GLU A 40 -1.39 6.63 19.49
C GLU A 40 -0.10 7.33 19.04
N LEU A 41 0.46 6.94 17.89
CA LEU A 41 1.66 7.59 17.35
C LEU A 41 1.37 9.00 16.84
N LYS A 42 0.18 9.23 16.27
CA LYS A 42 -0.26 10.57 15.87
C LYS A 42 -0.42 11.50 17.08
N ALA A 43 -0.95 11.00 18.20
CA ALA A 43 -1.01 11.75 19.46
C ALA A 43 0.37 12.12 20.01
N LYS A 44 1.39 11.29 19.75
CA LYS A 44 2.80 11.57 20.07
C LYS A 44 3.51 12.45 19.03
N GLY A 45 2.79 13.02 18.06
CA GLY A 45 3.36 13.85 16.99
C GLY A 45 4.09 13.06 15.89
N VAL A 46 4.02 11.73 15.89
CA VAL A 46 4.71 10.88 14.90
C VAL A 46 3.71 10.42 13.84
N ALA A 47 3.71 11.09 12.68
CA ALA A 47 2.93 10.67 11.53
C ALA A 47 3.55 9.43 10.85
N VAL A 48 2.79 8.34 10.79
CA VAL A 48 3.19 7.05 10.21
C VAL A 48 2.07 6.50 9.32
N ALA A 49 2.42 5.97 8.16
CA ALA A 49 1.48 5.31 7.27
C ALA A 49 0.97 3.97 7.87
N PRO A 50 -0.34 3.65 7.75
CA PRO A 50 -0.90 2.38 8.23
C PRO A 50 -0.22 1.14 7.64
N ALA A 51 0.23 1.22 6.38
CA ALA A 51 0.96 0.15 5.69
C ALA A 51 2.31 -0.17 6.36
N GLN A 52 3.00 0.86 6.86
CA GLN A 52 4.29 0.70 7.56
C GLN A 52 4.09 -0.02 8.90
N VAL A 53 3.06 0.36 9.66
CA VAL A 53 2.71 -0.29 10.93
C VAL A 53 2.33 -1.76 10.68
N SER A 54 1.52 -2.05 9.66
CA SER A 54 1.15 -3.43 9.28
C SER A 54 2.36 -4.30 8.96
N THR A 55 3.35 -3.74 8.25
CA THR A 55 4.58 -4.44 7.90
C THR A 55 5.44 -4.73 9.15
N ILE A 56 5.53 -3.77 10.08
CA ILE A 56 6.28 -3.94 11.32
C ILE A 56 5.59 -4.95 12.25
N LEU A 57 4.27 -4.88 12.40
CA LEU A 57 3.50 -5.86 13.18
C LEU A 57 3.61 -7.27 12.62
N LYS A 58 3.64 -7.44 11.29
CA LYS A 58 3.92 -8.74 10.66
C LYS A 58 5.32 -9.24 11.01
N LYS A 59 6.35 -8.38 10.91
CA LYS A 59 7.74 -8.72 11.26
C LYS A 59 7.91 -9.08 12.75
N MET A 60 7.11 -8.46 13.62
CA MET A 60 7.08 -8.73 15.07
C MET A 60 6.24 -9.97 15.45
N GLY A 61 5.63 -10.66 14.47
CA GLY A 61 4.81 -11.85 14.72
C GLY A 61 3.42 -11.57 15.31
N PHE A 62 2.97 -10.30 15.36
CA PHE A 62 1.67 -9.93 15.93
C PHE A 62 0.48 -10.25 15.05
N ARG A 63 0.70 -10.34 13.74
CA ARG A 63 -0.36 -10.72 12.81
C ARG A 63 -0.16 -12.18 12.45
N PRO A 64 -1.15 -13.07 12.65
CA PRO A 64 -1.05 -14.40 12.10
C PRO A 64 -0.79 -14.25 10.61
N LEU A 65 0.30 -14.86 10.11
CA LEU A 65 0.40 -15.18 8.70
C LEU A 65 -0.84 -16.01 8.47
N ARG A 66 -1.86 -15.39 7.87
CA ARG A 66 -3.06 -16.08 7.42
C ARG A 66 -2.50 -17.05 6.40
N LYS A 67 -2.14 -18.26 6.86
CA LYS A 67 -1.76 -19.38 6.01
C LYS A 67 -2.95 -19.44 5.09
N ARG A 68 -2.79 -18.95 3.85
CA ARG A 68 -3.80 -19.13 2.82
C ARG A 68 -3.86 -20.63 2.74
N LYS A 69 -4.85 -21.23 3.42
CA LYS A 69 -5.17 -22.64 3.26
C LYS A 69 -5.44 -22.72 1.77
N LYS A 70 -4.45 -23.21 1.02
CA LYS A 70 -4.57 -23.46 -0.41
C LYS A 70 -5.69 -24.49 -0.52
N ARG A 71 -6.93 -24.02 -0.57
CA ARG A 71 -8.03 -24.81 -1.11
C ARG A 71 -7.76 -24.84 -2.62
N GLY A 72 -7.14 -25.92 -3.07
CA GLY A 72 -7.03 -26.27 -4.49
C GLY A 72 -5.79 -25.80 -5.24
N ALA A 73 -4.58 -26.18 -4.82
CA ALA A 73 -3.46 -26.21 -5.77
C ALA A 73 -2.53 -27.39 -5.43
N PRO A 74 -2.37 -28.38 -6.34
CA PRO A 74 -1.45 -29.48 -6.12
C PRO A 74 -0.03 -28.94 -5.98
N ALA A 75 0.75 -29.63 -5.16
CA ALA A 75 2.12 -29.29 -4.85
C ALA A 75 2.98 -29.32 -6.12
N ALA A 76 3.68 -28.22 -6.39
CA ALA A 76 4.93 -28.26 -7.13
C ALA A 76 5.88 -27.27 -6.46
N ALA A 77 7.00 -27.82 -5.99
CA ALA A 77 8.14 -27.14 -5.46
C ALA A 77 8.84 -26.31 -6.55
N GLY A 78 9.62 -25.32 -6.12
CA GLY A 78 10.74 -24.83 -6.92
C GLY A 78 10.49 -23.55 -7.72
N ALA A 79 11.14 -22.49 -7.24
CA ALA A 79 11.89 -21.49 -8.00
C ALA A 79 11.37 -20.96 -9.37
N SER A 80 11.17 -19.64 -9.36
CA SER A 80 11.59 -18.69 -10.41
C SER A 80 11.14 -18.94 -11.85
N ALA A 81 10.10 -18.23 -12.26
CA ALA A 81 10.15 -17.47 -13.51
C ALA A 81 9.14 -16.32 -13.43
N LYS A 82 9.65 -15.10 -13.61
CA LYS A 82 8.85 -13.90 -13.86
C LYS A 82 8.17 -14.08 -15.23
N ALA A 83 6.97 -14.61 -15.24
CA ALA A 83 6.12 -14.59 -16.43
C ALA A 83 5.28 -13.30 -16.40
N PRO A 84 5.26 -12.49 -17.48
CA PRO A 84 4.31 -11.39 -17.58
C PRO A 84 2.92 -12.01 -17.60
N SER A 85 2.10 -11.71 -16.60
CA SER A 85 0.72 -12.17 -16.58
C SER A 85 0.00 -11.58 -17.79
N LYS A 86 -0.19 -12.44 -18.79
CA LYS A 86 -0.99 -12.25 -20.00
C LYS A 86 -2.31 -11.58 -19.60
N ALA A 87 -2.54 -10.39 -20.17
CA ALA A 87 -3.71 -9.57 -19.88
C ALA A 87 -4.99 -10.41 -20.07
N ALA A 88 -5.73 -10.58 -18.98
CA ALA A 88 -7.10 -11.09 -19.02
C ALA A 88 -7.99 -10.08 -19.77
N PRO A 89 -9.03 -10.55 -20.48
CA PRO A 89 -9.85 -9.69 -21.33
C PRO A 89 -10.46 -8.55 -20.52
N LYS A 90 -10.33 -7.33 -21.07
CA LYS A 90 -10.82 -6.08 -20.47
C LYS A 90 -12.35 -6.17 -20.30
N SER A 91 -12.80 -6.61 -19.12
CA SER A 91 -14.09 -6.14 -18.64
C SER A 91 -13.97 -4.63 -18.50
N SER A 92 -14.86 -3.88 -19.13
CA SER A 92 -14.98 -2.41 -19.07
C SER A 92 -15.39 -1.90 -17.69
N SER A 93 -14.88 -2.51 -16.62
CA SER A 93 -15.06 -2.03 -15.26
C SER A 93 -14.04 -0.92 -15.00
N ILE A 94 -14.53 0.29 -14.83
CA ILE A 94 -13.73 1.44 -14.41
C ILE A 94 -13.35 1.20 -12.96
N SER A 95 -12.05 1.04 -12.67
CA SER A 95 -11.58 0.86 -11.30
C SER A 95 -11.49 2.19 -10.56
N VAL A 96 -11.45 2.13 -9.22
CA VAL A 96 -11.27 3.33 -8.39
C VAL A 96 -9.93 4.01 -8.69
N ASP A 97 -8.90 3.23 -9.00
CA ASP A 97 -7.59 3.77 -9.40
C ASP A 97 -7.68 4.52 -10.73
N ASP A 98 -8.48 4.02 -11.69
CA ASP A 98 -8.72 4.71 -12.96
C ASP A 98 -9.47 6.04 -12.76
N LEU A 99 -10.43 6.09 -11.82
CA LEU A 99 -11.13 7.33 -11.47
C LEU A 99 -10.17 8.36 -10.84
N ILE A 100 -9.24 7.91 -10.01
CA ILE A 100 -8.21 8.79 -9.42
C ILE A 100 -7.27 9.30 -10.51
N ALA A 101 -6.86 8.44 -11.45
CA ALA A 101 -6.03 8.82 -12.58
C ALA A 101 -6.75 9.84 -13.47
N ALA A 102 -8.00 9.57 -13.84
CA ALA A 102 -8.85 10.47 -14.63
C ALA A 102 -9.03 11.83 -13.94
N LYS A 103 -9.25 11.85 -12.62
CA LYS A 103 -9.35 13.10 -11.84
C LYS A 103 -8.07 13.93 -11.92
N LYS A 104 -6.89 13.29 -11.84
CA LYS A 104 -5.60 13.99 -11.97
C LYS A 104 -5.42 14.58 -13.36
N MET A 105 -5.76 13.82 -14.41
CA MET A 105 -5.71 14.30 -15.79
C MET A 105 -6.65 15.49 -16.01
N ALA A 106 -7.90 15.40 -15.52
CA ALA A 106 -8.83 16.51 -15.56
C ALA A 106 -8.29 17.76 -14.85
N GLY A 107 -7.60 17.58 -13.72
CA GLY A 107 -6.88 18.67 -13.04
C GLY A 107 -5.81 19.33 -13.92
N SER A 108 -5.00 18.55 -14.63
CA SER A 108 -3.96 19.08 -15.53
C SER A 108 -4.51 19.81 -16.75
N LEU A 109 -5.71 19.45 -17.23
CA LEU A 109 -6.37 20.12 -18.36
C LEU A 109 -7.18 21.35 -17.92
N GLY A 110 -7.15 21.71 -16.63
CA GLY A 110 -7.83 22.89 -16.09
C GLY A 110 -9.30 22.65 -15.72
N GLY A 111 -9.68 21.40 -15.44
CA GLY A 111 -11.01 21.01 -14.98
C GLY A 111 -11.60 19.85 -15.79
N THR A 112 -12.65 19.24 -15.25
CA THR A 112 -13.40 18.15 -15.91
C THR A 112 -14.03 18.61 -17.23
N GLU A 113 -14.60 19.82 -17.26
CA GLU A 113 -15.22 20.39 -18.45
C GLU A 113 -14.20 20.57 -19.60
N LYS A 114 -13.04 21.15 -19.30
CA LYS A 114 -11.96 21.31 -20.30
C LYS A 114 -11.42 19.98 -20.79
N ALA A 115 -11.33 18.98 -19.90
CA ALA A 115 -10.91 17.64 -20.26
C ALA A 115 -11.91 16.94 -21.19
N LEU A 116 -13.21 17.07 -20.94
CA LEU A 116 -14.25 16.54 -21.83
C LEU A 116 -14.24 17.21 -23.20
N ALA A 117 -14.08 18.54 -23.24
CA ALA A 117 -13.98 19.29 -24.49
C ALA A 117 -12.74 18.86 -25.30
N ALA A 118 -11.58 18.71 -24.64
CA ALA A 118 -10.35 18.24 -25.29
C ALA A 118 -10.47 16.81 -25.82
N LEU A 119 -11.01 15.88 -25.02
CA LEU A 119 -11.24 14.49 -25.45
C LEU A 119 -12.24 14.41 -26.62
N SER A 120 -13.28 15.25 -26.59
CA SER A 120 -14.27 15.33 -27.67
C SER A 120 -13.69 15.92 -28.95
N ALA A 121 -12.76 16.87 -28.84
CA ALA A 121 -12.02 17.41 -29.98
C ALA A 121 -11.06 16.35 -30.56
N LEU A 122 -10.32 15.63 -29.70
CA LEU A 122 -9.43 14.55 -30.11
C LEU A 122 -10.17 13.43 -30.83
N LYS A 123 -11.35 13.04 -30.33
CA LYS A 123 -12.17 11.99 -30.96
C LYS A 123 -12.51 12.29 -32.43
N ARG A 124 -12.68 13.56 -32.81
CA ARG A 124 -12.94 13.98 -34.20
C ARG A 124 -11.74 13.81 -35.14
N PHE A 125 -10.53 13.58 -34.61
CA PHE A 125 -9.33 13.32 -35.40
C PHE A 125 -8.95 11.84 -35.47
N GLU A 126 -9.55 10.99 -34.62
CA GLU A 126 -9.29 9.55 -34.57
C GLU A 126 -10.33 8.71 -35.35
N GLU A 127 -11.47 9.32 -35.71
CA GLU A 127 -12.47 8.80 -36.67
C GLU A 127 -12.16 9.28 -38.09
#